data_AF-A0ABD5S0B5-F1
#
_entry.id   AF-A0ABD5S0B5-F1
#
_cell.length_a   1.000
_cell.length_b   1.000
_cell.length_c   1.000
_cell.angle_alpha   90.00
_cell.angle_beta   90.00
_cell.angle_gamma   90.00
#
_symmetry.space_group_name_H-M   'P 1'
#
loop_
_entity.id
_entity.type
_entity.pdbx_description
1 polymer ?
#
loop_
_entity_poly.entity_id
_entity_poly.type
_entity_poly.pdbx_seq_one_letter_code
_entity_poly.pdbx_strand_id
1 'polypeptide(L)'
;MTQTQSDLAGLSRFIFRAPRWYTSLGFALVIAAFAGVAAFDSGEFSPTWRGFLFIGRDAWEGVFFIGVPTVVASVATTGVDRFVGGKLTPNRSSLLALAGELLIVAFTTVAAVLTVLTPLEQTFVYDSLIVSLASVFALRLLVIVAVSRRSLLLATVPASVQTVAAAALLFVYSGTLRYLEVGGPLLDAYLLPYLARSDQAPPEITAIGANHFLLLAVLCALYAGSVYALVVVIDRPWRKSLGVSPLDFLRGFIGHVAEGSRELEEFFETLGQDAIVPVTVLSFARDDGSEKARFVLPMIHPGPMGEIGGGNFPERVAMRAEGMAFPPHATAGHDFNLVTEREVDTVLDAVDRAMEDVEYSAEATTSVHARSGEAKVLGQGFGDDALLVSTFAPNFADDVEYGVGLTAATEARTQGLDDVMLVDAHNSNNGLEGPDLGHVTPGSQ
;
A
#
# COMPACT_ATOMS: atom_id res chain seq x y z
N MET A 1 7.79 20.09 2.34
CA MET A 1 7.72 18.61 2.42
C MET A 1 9.11 18.02 2.66
N THR A 2 9.30 17.05 3.56
CA THR A 2 10.53 16.21 3.51
C THR A 2 10.42 15.24 2.33
N GLN A 3 11.52 14.92 1.62
CA GLN A 3 11.58 13.89 0.56
C GLN A 3 10.72 12.64 0.85
N THR A 4 10.69 12.23 2.13
CA THR A 4 9.95 11.06 2.63
C THR A 4 8.43 11.08 2.41
N GLN A 5 7.78 12.24 2.41
CA GLN A 5 6.32 12.35 2.21
C GLN A 5 5.95 12.31 0.71
N SER A 6 6.82 12.82 -0.17
CA SER A 6 6.65 12.73 -1.62
C SER A 6 6.85 11.30 -2.14
N ASP A 7 7.82 10.56 -1.57
CA ASP A 7 8.01 9.13 -1.86
C ASP A 7 6.78 8.30 -1.47
N LEU A 8 6.07 8.68 -0.41
CA LEU A 8 4.80 8.06 -0.01
C LEU A 8 3.68 8.37 -1.02
N ALA A 9 3.57 9.60 -1.52
CA ALA A 9 2.61 9.96 -2.58
C ALA A 9 2.89 9.19 -3.89
N GLY A 10 4.15 8.95 -4.22
CA GLY A 10 4.57 8.11 -5.35
C GLY A 10 4.24 6.61 -5.18
N LEU A 11 3.90 6.16 -3.97
CA LEU A 11 3.38 4.82 -3.71
C LEU A 11 1.87 4.70 -3.95
N SER A 12 1.13 5.82 -4.03
CA SER A 12 -0.32 5.84 -4.27
C SER A 12 -0.73 5.19 -5.59
N ARG A 13 0.09 5.31 -6.64
CA ARG A 13 -0.09 4.59 -7.92
C ARG A 13 -0.05 3.07 -7.80
N PHE A 14 0.41 2.56 -6.66
CA PHE A 14 0.47 1.13 -6.34
C PHE A 14 -0.55 0.71 -5.27
N ILE A 15 -1.35 1.65 -4.75
CA ILE A 15 -2.48 1.33 -3.86
C ILE A 15 -3.63 0.86 -4.74
N PHE A 16 -3.70 -0.45 -4.92
CA PHE A 16 -4.81 -1.13 -5.55
C PHE A 16 -5.62 -1.86 -4.49
N ARG A 17 -6.93 -1.96 -4.72
CA ARG A 17 -7.74 -2.91 -3.95
C ARG A 17 -7.35 -4.31 -4.40
N ALA A 18 -6.88 -5.14 -3.47
CA ALA A 18 -6.53 -6.50 -3.77
C ALA A 18 -7.76 -7.25 -4.30
N PRO A 19 -7.57 -8.20 -5.25
CA PRO A 19 -8.66 -9.02 -5.74
C PRO A 19 -9.31 -9.82 -4.60
N ARG A 20 -10.57 -10.21 -4.78
CA ARG A 20 -11.25 -11.13 -3.86
C ARG A 20 -10.44 -12.42 -3.72
N TRP A 21 -10.51 -13.06 -2.55
CA TRP A 21 -9.66 -14.20 -2.19
C TRP A 21 -9.61 -15.33 -3.25
N TYR A 22 -10.71 -15.58 -3.96
CA TYR A 22 -10.79 -16.58 -5.02
C TYR A 22 -10.08 -16.17 -6.32
N THR A 23 -10.05 -14.87 -6.63
CA THR A 23 -9.30 -14.33 -7.78
C THR A 23 -7.80 -14.40 -7.51
N SER A 24 -7.37 -14.03 -6.30
CA SER A 24 -5.97 -14.18 -5.87
C SER A 24 -5.52 -15.64 -5.92
N LEU A 25 -6.40 -16.58 -5.55
CA LEU A 25 -6.15 -18.01 -5.64
C LEU A 25 -6.01 -18.50 -7.09
N GLY A 26 -6.89 -18.04 -7.99
CA GLY A 26 -6.79 -18.37 -9.42
C GLY A 26 -5.48 -17.86 -10.03
N PHE A 27 -5.08 -16.63 -9.67
CA PHE A 27 -3.82 -16.04 -10.12
C PHE A 27 -2.59 -16.78 -9.58
N ALA A 28 -2.62 -17.18 -8.30
CA ALA A 28 -1.58 -18.03 -7.69
C ALA A 28 -1.38 -19.31 -8.50
N LEU A 29 -2.44 -20.08 -8.78
CA LEU A 29 -2.29 -21.33 -9.55
C LEU A 29 -1.66 -21.12 -10.93
N VAL A 30 -1.95 -19.99 -11.60
CA VAL A 30 -1.33 -19.65 -12.89
C VAL A 30 0.16 -19.31 -12.72
N ILE A 31 0.51 -18.50 -11.72
CA ILE A 31 1.90 -18.13 -11.44
C ILE A 31 2.73 -19.35 -11.05
N ALA A 32 2.20 -20.20 -10.18
CA ALA A 32 2.83 -21.45 -9.79
C ALA A 32 3.14 -22.32 -11.01
N ALA A 33 2.23 -22.39 -12.00
CA ALA A 33 2.48 -23.10 -13.25
C ALA A 33 3.65 -22.51 -14.05
N PHE A 34 3.72 -21.18 -14.19
CA PHE A 34 4.84 -20.53 -14.88
C PHE A 34 6.16 -20.69 -14.16
N ALA A 35 6.16 -20.56 -12.83
CA ALA A 35 7.32 -20.79 -11.99
C ALA A 35 7.84 -22.22 -12.14
N GLY A 36 6.91 -23.17 -12.27
CA GLY A 36 7.19 -24.57 -12.55
C GLY A 36 8.09 -24.75 -13.78
N VAL A 37 7.65 -24.20 -14.91
CA VAL A 37 8.37 -24.22 -16.19
C VAL A 37 9.73 -23.52 -16.09
N ALA A 38 9.83 -22.44 -15.34
CA ALA A 38 11.06 -21.66 -15.23
C ALA A 38 12.11 -22.29 -14.30
N ALA A 39 11.70 -23.02 -13.27
CA ALA A 39 12.58 -23.45 -12.18
C ALA A 39 12.91 -24.95 -12.17
N PHE A 40 12.01 -25.81 -12.65
CA PHE A 40 12.20 -27.27 -12.58
C PHE A 40 12.72 -27.90 -13.88
N ASP A 41 12.97 -27.09 -14.92
CA ASP A 41 13.51 -27.41 -16.26
C ASP A 41 14.03 -28.86 -16.41
N SER A 42 13.11 -29.78 -16.76
CA SER A 42 13.36 -31.22 -16.77
C SER A 42 13.93 -31.75 -18.10
N GLY A 43 14.26 -30.87 -19.07
CA GLY A 43 14.98 -31.25 -20.29
C GLY A 43 14.93 -30.26 -21.46
N GLU A 44 15.92 -30.35 -22.36
CA GLU A 44 16.12 -29.47 -23.53
C GLU A 44 14.83 -29.17 -24.31
N PHE A 45 14.56 -27.87 -24.52
CA PHE A 45 13.47 -27.40 -25.36
C PHE A 45 13.58 -27.94 -26.80
N SER A 46 12.83 -29.00 -27.10
CA SER A 46 12.69 -29.56 -28.45
C SER A 46 11.29 -29.24 -28.98
N PRO A 47 11.13 -28.70 -30.21
CA PRO A 47 9.83 -28.42 -30.83
C PRO A 47 9.19 -29.73 -31.35
N THR A 48 9.07 -30.72 -30.47
CA THR A 48 8.44 -32.01 -30.69
C THR A 48 7.33 -32.21 -29.66
N TRP A 49 6.38 -33.12 -29.91
CA TRP A 49 5.30 -33.45 -28.97
C TRP A 49 5.80 -33.84 -27.57
N ARG A 50 7.05 -34.33 -27.46
CA ARG A 50 7.71 -34.62 -26.18
C ARG A 50 8.06 -33.35 -25.39
N GLY A 51 8.52 -32.28 -26.05
CA GLY A 51 8.80 -30.99 -25.40
C GLY A 51 7.56 -30.35 -24.76
N PHE A 52 6.40 -30.46 -25.41
CA PHE A 52 5.12 -30.00 -24.85
C PHE A 52 4.69 -30.78 -23.60
N LEU A 53 5.03 -32.08 -23.51
CA LEU A 53 4.75 -32.90 -22.34
C LEU A 53 5.67 -32.53 -21.15
N PHE A 54 6.92 -32.13 -21.40
CA PHE A 54 7.83 -31.61 -20.36
C PHE A 54 7.35 -30.28 -19.80
N ILE A 55 6.97 -29.32 -20.66
CA ILE A 55 6.39 -28.04 -20.21
C ILE A 55 5.13 -28.25 -19.36
N GLY A 56 4.25 -29.17 -19.76
CA GLY A 56 3.05 -29.50 -18.98
C GLY A 56 3.36 -30.15 -17.64
N ARG A 57 4.44 -30.95 -17.57
CA ARG A 57 4.91 -31.59 -16.34
C ARG A 57 5.55 -30.57 -15.39
N ASP A 58 6.46 -29.73 -15.87
CA ASP A 58 7.13 -28.70 -15.07
C ASP A 58 6.10 -27.69 -14.53
N ALA A 59 5.12 -27.31 -15.36
CA ALA A 59 3.99 -26.49 -14.93
C ALA A 59 3.17 -27.17 -13.81
N TRP A 60 2.90 -28.47 -13.94
CA TRP A 60 2.20 -29.22 -12.91
C TRP A 60 3.01 -29.30 -11.61
N GLU A 61 4.33 -29.48 -11.69
CA GLU A 61 5.23 -29.51 -10.53
C GLU A 61 5.23 -28.17 -9.78
N GLY A 62 5.26 -27.05 -10.51
CA GLY A 62 5.08 -25.73 -9.91
C GLY A 62 3.74 -25.57 -9.20
N VAL A 63 2.63 -25.93 -9.87
CA VAL A 63 1.29 -25.94 -9.24
C VAL A 63 1.26 -26.82 -7.99
N PHE A 64 1.89 -27.99 -8.03
CA PHE A 64 1.84 -28.95 -6.95
C PHE A 64 2.71 -28.55 -5.75
N PHE A 65 3.97 -28.17 -5.96
CA PHE A 65 4.92 -27.88 -4.89
C PHE A 65 4.87 -26.43 -4.39
N ILE A 66 4.34 -25.49 -5.20
CA ILE A 66 4.21 -24.07 -4.84
C ILE A 66 2.72 -23.72 -4.67
N GLY A 67 1.88 -24.03 -5.65
CA GLY A 67 0.47 -23.64 -5.64
C GLY A 67 -0.37 -24.33 -4.57
N VAL A 68 -0.21 -25.64 -4.34
CA VAL A 68 -0.98 -26.36 -3.29
C VAL A 68 -0.68 -25.82 -1.88
N PRO A 69 0.60 -25.62 -1.47
CA PRO A 69 0.89 -24.94 -0.21
C PRO A 69 0.26 -23.55 -0.09
N THR A 70 0.23 -22.77 -1.18
CA THR A 70 -0.45 -21.46 -1.22
C THR A 70 -1.95 -21.60 -1.01
N VAL A 71 -2.60 -22.57 -1.65
CA VAL A 71 -4.04 -22.85 -1.47
C VAL A 71 -4.33 -23.24 -0.02
N VAL A 72 -3.54 -24.16 0.54
CA VAL A 72 -3.66 -24.59 1.94
C VAL A 72 -3.50 -23.38 2.87
N ALA A 73 -2.49 -22.53 2.63
CA ALA A 73 -2.29 -21.33 3.42
C ALA A 73 -3.43 -20.33 3.28
N SER A 74 -3.91 -20.06 2.06
CA SER A 74 -5.00 -19.13 1.79
C SER A 74 -6.26 -19.49 2.59
N VAL A 75 -6.61 -20.77 2.66
CA VAL A 75 -7.80 -21.28 3.34
C VAL A 75 -7.58 -21.49 4.84
N ALA A 76 -6.50 -22.18 5.23
CA ALA A 76 -6.33 -22.66 6.60
C ALA A 76 -5.79 -21.60 7.56
N THR A 77 -5.00 -20.62 7.09
CA THR A 77 -4.35 -19.65 7.99
C THR A 77 -5.36 -18.86 8.80
N THR A 78 -6.48 -18.46 8.21
CA THR A 78 -7.55 -17.75 8.93
C THR A 78 -8.13 -18.59 10.07
N GLY A 79 -8.41 -19.87 9.82
CA GLY A 79 -8.95 -20.76 10.84
C GLY A 79 -7.95 -21.01 11.98
N VAL A 80 -6.69 -21.24 11.63
CA VAL A 80 -5.59 -21.45 12.60
C VAL A 80 -5.34 -20.19 13.42
N ASP A 81 -5.29 -19.02 12.79
CA ASP A 81 -5.12 -17.73 13.46
C ASP A 81 -6.28 -17.47 14.44
N ARG A 82 -7.53 -17.65 14.01
CA ARG A 82 -8.70 -17.48 14.88
C ARG A 82 -8.76 -18.48 16.03
N PHE A 83 -8.30 -19.72 15.82
CA PHE A 83 -8.20 -20.72 16.87
C PHE A 83 -7.24 -20.29 17.99
N VAL A 84 -6.15 -19.61 17.65
CA VAL A 84 -5.24 -18.98 18.63
C VAL A 84 -5.67 -17.55 19.03
N GLY A 85 -6.92 -17.18 18.71
CA GLY A 85 -7.56 -15.91 19.07
C GLY A 85 -7.17 -14.70 18.21
N GLY A 86 -6.55 -14.91 17.05
CA GLY A 86 -6.19 -13.84 16.13
C GLY A 86 -7.39 -13.23 15.38
N LYS A 87 -7.10 -12.22 14.54
CA LYS A 87 -8.09 -11.40 13.84
C LYS A 87 -7.97 -11.46 12.32
N LEU A 88 -7.17 -12.38 11.79
CA LEU A 88 -6.96 -12.52 10.35
C LEU A 88 -8.29 -12.88 9.65
N THR A 89 -8.46 -12.34 8.46
CA THR A 89 -9.62 -12.56 7.60
C THR A 89 -9.24 -13.38 6.38
N PRO A 90 -10.21 -14.02 5.68
CA PRO A 90 -9.92 -14.79 4.47
C PRO A 90 -9.22 -13.99 3.36
N ASN A 91 -9.61 -12.71 3.17
CA ASN A 91 -8.97 -11.85 2.16
C ASN A 91 -7.51 -11.55 2.53
N ARG A 92 -7.24 -11.17 3.79
CA ARG A 92 -5.87 -10.93 4.28
C ARG A 92 -5.03 -12.21 4.23
N SER A 93 -5.61 -13.35 4.58
CA SER A 93 -4.99 -14.68 4.51
C SER A 93 -4.61 -15.09 3.09
N SER A 94 -5.52 -14.91 2.13
CA SER A 94 -5.26 -15.22 0.71
C SER A 94 -4.22 -14.29 0.09
N LEU A 95 -4.30 -12.98 0.38
CA LEU A 95 -3.30 -12.01 -0.07
C LEU A 95 -1.90 -12.35 0.49
N LEU A 96 -1.82 -12.70 1.77
CA LEU A 96 -0.57 -13.09 2.41
C LEU A 96 0.00 -14.40 1.85
N ALA A 97 -0.87 -15.36 1.51
CA ALA A 97 -0.45 -16.61 0.86
C ALA A 97 0.11 -16.36 -0.55
N LEU A 98 -0.56 -15.52 -1.35
CA LEU A 98 -0.09 -15.10 -2.68
C LEU A 98 1.25 -14.35 -2.60
N ALA A 99 1.40 -13.43 -1.63
CA ALA A 99 2.68 -12.75 -1.43
C ALA A 99 3.82 -13.73 -1.10
N GLY A 100 3.53 -14.74 -0.28
CA GLY A 100 4.47 -15.83 0.00
C GLY A 100 4.83 -16.63 -1.25
N GLU A 101 3.86 -16.92 -2.10
CA GLU A 101 4.09 -17.58 -3.38
C GLU A 101 5.00 -16.78 -4.30
N LEU A 102 4.66 -15.50 -4.53
CA LEU A 102 5.46 -14.61 -5.37
C LEU A 102 6.91 -14.53 -4.90
N LEU A 103 7.13 -14.58 -3.58
CA LEU A 103 8.47 -14.62 -3.00
C LEU A 103 9.18 -15.94 -3.33
N ILE A 104 8.52 -17.10 -3.22
CA ILE A 104 9.09 -18.38 -3.63
C ILE A 104 9.47 -18.34 -5.11
N VAL A 105 8.54 -17.91 -5.97
CA VAL A 105 8.74 -17.82 -7.41
C VAL A 105 9.90 -16.90 -7.77
N ALA A 106 10.00 -15.74 -7.13
CA ALA A 106 11.10 -14.81 -7.37
C ALA A 106 12.46 -15.44 -7.03
N PHE A 107 12.57 -16.10 -5.86
CA PHE A 107 13.81 -16.75 -5.45
C PHE A 107 14.19 -17.92 -6.37
N THR A 108 13.25 -18.80 -6.70
CA THR A 108 13.53 -19.96 -7.55
C THR A 108 13.82 -19.56 -8.98
N THR A 109 13.13 -18.54 -9.52
CA THR A 109 13.40 -18.01 -10.87
C THR A 109 14.77 -17.36 -10.93
N VAL A 110 15.13 -16.53 -9.95
CA VAL A 110 16.48 -15.93 -9.90
C VAL A 110 17.55 -17.00 -9.78
N ALA A 111 17.33 -18.03 -8.95
CA ALA A 111 18.25 -19.15 -8.80
C ALA A 111 18.42 -19.93 -10.11
N ALA A 112 17.33 -20.23 -10.81
CA ALA A 112 17.35 -20.91 -12.10
C ALA A 112 18.07 -20.09 -13.18
N VAL A 113 17.89 -18.76 -13.21
CA VAL A 113 18.66 -17.90 -14.11
C VAL A 113 20.15 -17.96 -13.77
N LEU A 114 20.51 -17.98 -12.48
CA LEU A 114 21.90 -18.06 -12.06
C LEU A 114 22.55 -19.41 -12.40
N THR A 115 21.83 -20.53 -12.35
CA THR A 115 22.39 -21.84 -12.77
C THR A 115 22.69 -21.89 -14.27
N VAL A 116 21.97 -21.11 -15.10
CA VAL A 116 22.28 -20.98 -16.53
C VAL A 116 23.50 -20.07 -16.77
N LEU A 117 23.65 -19.01 -15.97
CA LEU A 117 24.70 -17.99 -16.14
C LEU A 117 26.02 -18.33 -15.46
N THR A 118 26.03 -19.31 -14.55
CA THR A 118 27.18 -19.62 -13.68
C THR A 118 27.38 -21.13 -13.57
N PRO A 119 28.50 -21.63 -13.00
CA PRO A 119 28.73 -23.06 -12.78
C PRO A 119 27.86 -23.69 -11.66
N LEU A 120 26.82 -22.98 -11.19
CA LEU A 120 25.96 -23.47 -10.12
C LEU A 120 25.07 -24.60 -10.64
N GLU A 121 25.01 -25.68 -9.87
CA GLU A 121 24.20 -26.86 -10.20
C GLU A 121 22.73 -26.68 -9.77
N GLN A 122 21.87 -27.59 -10.21
CA GLN A 122 20.43 -27.60 -9.85
C GLN A 122 20.18 -27.66 -8.33
N THR A 123 21.14 -28.19 -7.56
CA THR A 123 21.13 -28.16 -6.09
C THR A 123 21.00 -26.74 -5.53
N PHE A 124 21.54 -25.73 -6.21
CA PHE A 124 21.40 -24.32 -5.84
C PHE A 124 19.96 -23.81 -5.90
N VAL A 125 19.15 -24.31 -6.85
CA VAL A 125 17.72 -23.96 -6.96
C VAL A 125 16.96 -24.52 -5.77
N TYR A 126 17.30 -25.74 -5.33
CA TYR A 126 16.69 -26.36 -4.15
C TYR A 126 17.11 -25.68 -2.85
N ASP A 127 18.38 -25.31 -2.70
CA ASP A 127 18.83 -24.49 -1.57
C ASP A 127 18.09 -23.15 -1.53
N SER A 128 17.91 -22.52 -2.69
CA SER A 128 17.15 -21.27 -2.82
C SER A 128 15.67 -21.44 -2.49
N LEU A 129 15.07 -22.59 -2.83
CA LEU A 129 13.71 -22.96 -2.41
C LEU A 129 13.61 -23.09 -0.89
N ILE A 130 14.58 -23.71 -0.23
CA ILE A 130 14.59 -23.81 1.25
C ILE A 130 14.71 -22.43 1.89
N VAL A 131 15.59 -21.58 1.39
CA VAL A 131 15.73 -20.19 1.85
C VAL A 131 14.45 -19.39 1.62
N SER A 132 13.78 -19.57 0.47
CA SER A 132 12.52 -18.88 0.18
C SER A 132 11.39 -19.35 1.09
N LEU A 133 11.28 -20.64 1.40
CA LEU A 133 10.31 -21.17 2.37
C LEU A 133 10.49 -20.62 3.79
N ALA A 134 11.74 -20.47 4.25
CA ALA A 134 12.05 -19.80 5.51
C ALA A 134 11.70 -18.30 5.45
N SER A 135 11.95 -17.64 4.32
CA SER A 135 11.64 -16.23 4.10
C SER A 135 10.13 -15.97 4.07
N VAL A 136 9.35 -16.88 3.46
CA VAL A 136 7.88 -16.88 3.51
C VAL A 136 7.39 -16.98 4.94
N PHE A 137 7.95 -17.90 5.74
CA PHE A 137 7.60 -18.00 7.15
C PHE A 137 7.87 -16.69 7.90
N ALA A 138 9.04 -16.07 7.68
CA ALA A 138 9.43 -14.82 8.33
C ALA A 138 8.51 -13.65 7.95
N LEU A 139 8.23 -13.48 6.66
CA LEU A 139 7.29 -12.47 6.15
C LEU A 139 5.90 -12.67 6.76
N ARG A 140 5.40 -13.90 6.74
CA ARG A 140 4.09 -14.24 7.32
C ARG A 140 4.05 -13.98 8.82
N LEU A 141 5.12 -14.31 9.54
CA LEU A 141 5.24 -14.06 10.97
C LEU A 141 5.17 -12.56 11.27
N LEU A 142 5.92 -11.74 10.55
CA LEU A 142 5.90 -10.29 10.71
C LEU A 142 4.49 -9.72 10.48
N VAL A 143 3.85 -10.11 9.37
CA VAL A 143 2.51 -9.64 9.01
C VAL A 143 1.46 -10.09 10.03
N ILE A 144 1.50 -11.36 10.47
CA ILE A 144 0.51 -11.86 11.44
C ILE A 144 0.71 -11.23 12.82
N VAL A 145 1.96 -11.00 13.25
CA VAL A 145 2.23 -10.23 14.48
C VAL A 145 1.64 -8.82 14.37
N ALA A 146 1.77 -8.17 13.21
CA ALA A 146 1.20 -6.84 12.98
C ALA A 146 -0.34 -6.83 13.00
N VAL A 147 -0.97 -7.78 12.30
CA VAL A 147 -2.43 -7.80 12.12
C VAL A 147 -3.16 -8.33 13.36
N SER A 148 -2.70 -9.44 13.93
CA SER A 148 -3.38 -10.12 15.04
C SER A 148 -2.93 -9.62 16.43
N ARG A 149 -1.90 -8.75 16.52
CA ARG A 149 -1.32 -8.22 17.77
C ARG A 149 -1.06 -9.30 18.83
N ARG A 150 -0.51 -10.44 18.39
CA ARG A 150 -0.20 -11.58 19.27
C ARG A 150 1.27 -11.62 19.63
N SER A 151 1.58 -12.29 20.75
CA SER A 151 2.94 -12.67 21.08
C SER A 151 3.53 -13.47 19.92
N LEU A 152 4.78 -13.20 19.56
CA LEU A 152 5.45 -13.81 18.41
C LEU A 152 5.34 -15.35 18.39
N LEU A 153 5.40 -15.98 19.56
CA LEU A 153 5.25 -17.45 19.70
C LEU A 153 3.89 -17.98 19.22
N LEU A 154 2.79 -17.28 19.52
CA LEU A 154 1.47 -17.67 19.05
C LEU A 154 1.28 -17.39 17.56
N ALA A 155 1.90 -16.32 17.06
CA ALA A 155 1.88 -15.98 15.64
C ALA A 155 2.68 -16.97 14.78
N THR A 156 3.65 -17.69 15.34
CA THR A 156 4.41 -18.74 14.65
C THR A 156 3.50 -19.82 14.07
N VAL A 157 2.42 -20.20 14.77
CA VAL A 157 1.52 -21.29 14.36
C VAL A 157 0.78 -21.00 13.04
N PRO A 158 0.02 -19.90 12.90
CA PRO A 158 -0.57 -19.53 11.61
C PRO A 158 0.47 -19.09 10.57
N ALA A 159 1.60 -18.50 10.99
CA ALA A 159 2.67 -18.12 10.06
C ALA A 159 3.29 -19.32 9.35
N SER A 160 3.45 -20.45 10.06
CA SER A 160 4.10 -21.65 9.53
C SER A 160 3.26 -22.45 8.54
N VAL A 161 1.94 -22.18 8.41
CA VAL A 161 1.02 -23.02 7.61
C VAL A 161 1.53 -23.28 6.19
N GLN A 162 1.95 -22.23 5.47
CA GLN A 162 2.42 -22.35 4.08
C GLN A 162 3.74 -23.13 3.99
N THR A 163 4.71 -22.76 4.84
CA THR A 163 6.04 -23.38 4.90
C THR A 163 5.95 -24.85 5.31
N VAL A 164 5.10 -25.19 6.28
CA VAL A 164 4.86 -26.56 6.72
C VAL A 164 4.13 -27.37 5.65
N ALA A 165 3.14 -26.80 4.96
CA ALA A 165 2.46 -27.48 3.85
C ALA A 165 3.45 -27.80 2.71
N ALA A 166 4.30 -26.85 2.33
CA ALA A 166 5.34 -27.06 1.33
C ALA A 166 6.38 -28.10 1.80
N ALA A 167 6.88 -27.96 3.03
CA ALA A 167 7.84 -28.91 3.58
C ALA A 167 7.27 -30.33 3.68
N ALA A 168 5.99 -30.49 4.03
CA ALA A 168 5.34 -31.79 4.08
C ALA A 168 5.25 -32.43 2.69
N LEU A 169 4.89 -31.67 1.65
CA LEU A 169 4.90 -32.17 0.27
C LEU A 169 6.31 -32.55 -0.18
N LEU A 170 7.29 -31.68 0.04
CA LEU A 170 8.69 -31.97 -0.30
C LEU A 170 9.21 -33.19 0.46
N PHE A 171 8.85 -33.37 1.74
CA PHE A 171 9.28 -34.51 2.55
C PHE A 171 8.72 -35.83 2.02
N VAL A 172 7.43 -35.84 1.69
CA VAL A 172 6.76 -37.04 1.15
C VAL A 172 7.31 -37.42 -0.22
N TYR A 173 7.51 -36.45 -1.11
CA TYR A 173 7.89 -36.69 -2.49
C TYR A 173 9.41 -36.79 -2.71
N SER A 174 10.25 -36.23 -1.85
CA SER A 174 11.70 -36.53 -1.87
C SER A 174 12.01 -37.95 -1.39
N GLY A 175 11.11 -38.57 -0.63
CA GLY A 175 11.36 -39.85 0.01
C GLY A 175 12.35 -39.76 1.16
N THR A 176 12.57 -38.57 1.73
CA THR A 176 13.51 -38.33 2.85
C THR A 176 13.33 -39.33 4.00
N LEU A 177 12.09 -39.74 4.29
CA LEU A 177 11.78 -40.72 5.33
C LEU A 177 12.46 -42.08 5.10
N ARG A 178 12.65 -42.52 3.85
CA ARG A 178 13.34 -43.79 3.51
C ARG A 178 14.82 -43.74 3.89
N TYR A 179 15.44 -42.56 3.90
CA TYR A 179 16.86 -42.36 4.20
C TYR A 179 17.16 -42.13 5.69
N LEU A 180 16.14 -41.82 6.48
CA LEU A 180 16.29 -41.56 7.91
C LEU A 180 16.33 -42.85 8.75
N GLU A 181 16.02 -44.02 8.16
CA GLU A 181 15.90 -45.31 8.88
C GLU A 181 15.01 -45.21 10.15
N VAL A 182 14.08 -44.26 10.18
CA VAL A 182 13.16 -44.04 11.31
C VAL A 182 11.89 -44.84 11.07
N GLY A 183 11.82 -46.05 11.65
CA GLY A 183 10.61 -46.87 11.55
C GLY A 183 10.76 -48.26 12.17
N GLY A 184 9.64 -48.80 12.63
CA GLY A 184 9.49 -50.23 12.93
C GLY A 184 8.50 -50.86 11.94
N PRO A 185 8.24 -52.18 12.04
CA PRO A 185 7.47 -52.93 11.04
C PRO A 185 6.08 -52.36 10.71
N LEU A 186 5.44 -51.70 11.68
CA LEU A 186 4.14 -51.05 11.50
C LEU A 186 4.22 -49.75 10.70
N LEU A 187 5.28 -48.96 10.89
CA LEU A 187 5.50 -47.72 10.16
C LEU A 187 5.81 -48.05 8.69
N ASP A 188 6.65 -49.06 8.46
CA ASP A 188 7.06 -49.54 7.14
C ASP A 188 5.90 -50.15 6.35
N ALA A 189 5.04 -50.92 7.01
CA ALA A 189 3.92 -51.60 6.35
C ALA A 189 2.73 -50.68 6.04
N TYR A 190 2.41 -49.73 6.93
CA TYR A 190 1.13 -48.99 6.85
C TYR A 190 1.26 -47.51 6.53
N LEU A 191 2.37 -46.86 6.90
CA LEU A 191 2.53 -45.41 6.74
C LEU A 191 3.55 -45.04 5.67
N LEU A 192 4.65 -45.78 5.56
CA LEU A 192 5.73 -45.53 4.60
C LEU A 192 5.25 -45.46 3.13
N PRO A 193 4.28 -46.27 2.65
CA PRO A 193 3.76 -46.13 1.29
C PRO A 193 3.06 -44.80 1.01
N TYR A 194 2.55 -44.13 2.05
CA TYR A 194 1.90 -42.82 1.95
C TYR A 194 2.88 -41.68 2.22
N LEU A 195 3.86 -41.90 3.08
CA LEU A 195 4.83 -40.90 3.54
C LEU A 195 6.13 -40.86 2.71
N ALA A 196 6.37 -41.83 1.84
CA ALA A 196 7.54 -41.84 0.94
C ALA A 196 7.12 -42.24 -0.47
N ARG A 197 6.80 -41.22 -1.28
CA ARG A 197 6.32 -41.33 -2.65
C ARG A 197 7.35 -40.83 -3.67
N SER A 198 8.63 -41.07 -3.41
CA SER A 198 9.74 -40.73 -4.33
C SER A 198 9.55 -41.32 -5.72
N ASP A 199 8.87 -42.47 -5.82
CA ASP A 199 8.63 -43.17 -7.09
C ASP A 199 7.59 -42.46 -7.98
N GLN A 200 6.85 -41.49 -7.42
CA GLN A 200 5.86 -40.64 -8.10
C GLN A 200 6.36 -39.19 -8.25
N ALA A 201 7.59 -38.91 -7.82
CA ALA A 201 8.19 -37.59 -7.85
C ALA A 201 9.21 -37.48 -8.99
N PRO A 202 9.53 -36.26 -9.42
CA PRO A 202 10.63 -36.03 -10.35
C PRO A 202 11.96 -36.47 -9.74
N PRO A 203 12.87 -37.09 -10.51
CA PRO A 203 14.19 -37.49 -10.03
C PRO A 203 14.94 -36.35 -9.32
N GLU A 204 14.73 -35.13 -9.77
CA GLU A 204 15.41 -33.93 -9.31
C GLU A 204 15.01 -33.57 -7.86
N ILE A 205 13.78 -33.88 -7.43
CA ILE A 205 13.30 -33.64 -6.05
C ILE A 205 13.94 -34.60 -5.04
N THR A 206 14.45 -35.74 -5.50
CA THR A 206 15.18 -36.69 -4.62
C THR A 206 16.50 -36.11 -4.09
N ALA A 207 17.01 -35.02 -4.68
CA ALA A 207 18.15 -34.27 -4.15
C ALA A 207 17.86 -33.63 -2.77
N ILE A 208 16.59 -33.39 -2.44
CA ILE A 208 16.18 -32.82 -1.15
C ILE A 208 16.24 -33.91 -0.07
N GLY A 209 17.36 -34.00 0.65
CA GLY A 209 17.52 -34.87 1.81
C GLY A 209 17.26 -34.19 3.17
N ALA A 210 17.48 -34.95 4.25
CA ALA A 210 17.30 -34.52 5.65
C ALA A 210 18.04 -33.21 6.01
N ASN A 211 19.21 -32.97 5.41
CA ASN A 211 19.99 -31.75 5.63
C ASN A 211 19.22 -30.48 5.23
N HIS A 212 18.40 -30.53 4.17
CA HIS A 212 17.59 -29.40 3.73
C HIS A 212 16.47 -29.08 4.73
N PHE A 213 15.86 -30.10 5.35
CA PHE A 213 14.85 -29.90 6.39
C PHE A 213 15.46 -29.35 7.68
N LEU A 214 16.66 -29.82 8.05
CA LEU A 214 17.41 -29.26 9.16
C LEU A 214 17.77 -27.79 8.89
N LEU A 215 18.25 -27.49 7.68
CA LEU A 215 18.54 -26.12 7.23
C LEU A 215 17.28 -25.25 7.29
N LEU A 216 16.15 -25.73 6.78
CA LEU A 216 14.86 -25.03 6.86
C LEU A 216 14.49 -24.71 8.31
N ALA A 217 14.61 -25.68 9.21
CA ALA A 217 14.31 -25.48 10.63
C ALA A 217 15.22 -24.43 11.28
N VAL A 218 16.53 -24.50 11.00
CA VAL A 218 17.52 -23.53 11.51
C VAL A 218 17.24 -22.13 10.96
N LEU A 219 16.98 -22.01 9.66
CA LEU A 219 16.66 -20.72 9.02
C LEU A 219 15.34 -20.14 9.55
N CYS A 220 14.30 -20.95 9.72
CA CYS A 220 13.04 -20.51 10.33
C CYS A 220 13.27 -19.99 11.76
N ALA A 221 14.07 -20.69 12.58
CA ALA A 221 14.38 -20.23 13.93
C ALA A 221 15.19 -18.93 13.92
N LEU A 222 16.21 -18.84 13.06
CA LEU A 222 17.03 -17.64 12.88
C LEU A 222 16.17 -16.45 12.45
N TYR A 223 15.34 -16.63 11.42
CA TYR A 223 14.50 -15.55 10.89
C TYR A 223 13.38 -15.15 11.84
N ALA A 224 12.81 -16.08 12.62
CA ALA A 224 11.90 -15.72 13.71
C ALA A 224 12.61 -14.83 14.75
N GLY A 225 13.86 -15.14 15.08
CA GLY A 225 14.72 -14.30 15.92
C GLY A 225 14.96 -12.92 15.30
N SER A 226 15.22 -12.86 13.99
CA SER A 226 15.38 -11.60 13.25
C SER A 226 14.10 -10.77 13.23
N VAL A 227 12.93 -11.38 13.01
CA VAL A 227 11.62 -10.70 13.07
C VAL A 227 11.36 -10.17 14.48
N TYR A 228 11.66 -10.97 15.51
CA TYR A 228 11.56 -10.51 16.90
C TYR A 228 12.45 -9.29 17.15
N ALA A 229 13.71 -9.36 16.73
CA ALA A 229 14.67 -8.27 16.87
C ALA A 229 14.20 -7.02 16.12
N LEU A 230 13.74 -7.16 14.86
CA LEU A 230 13.20 -6.07 14.06
C LEU A 230 12.03 -5.39 14.76
N VAL A 231 11.05 -6.18 15.23
CA VAL A 231 9.90 -5.65 15.98
C VAL A 231 10.39 -4.92 17.22
N VAL A 232 11.28 -5.50 18.02
CA VAL A 232 11.75 -4.86 19.26
C VAL A 232 12.56 -3.58 19.00
N VAL A 233 13.43 -3.59 17.99
CA VAL A 233 14.35 -2.48 17.67
C VAL A 233 13.61 -1.32 17.00
N ILE A 234 12.61 -1.59 16.17
CA ILE A 234 11.87 -0.54 15.46
C ILE A 234 10.63 -0.10 16.23
N ASP A 235 9.82 -1.03 16.76
CA ASP A 235 8.55 -0.71 17.41
C ASP A 235 8.74 0.09 18.70
N ARG A 236 9.74 -0.27 19.53
CA ARG A 236 9.90 0.38 20.85
C ARG A 236 10.32 1.84 20.75
N PRO A 237 11.34 2.24 19.97
CA PRO A 237 11.69 3.65 19.82
C PRO A 237 10.56 4.44 19.16
N TRP A 238 9.92 3.88 18.14
CA TRP A 238 8.84 4.55 17.41
C TRP A 238 7.63 4.82 18.30
N ARG A 239 7.19 3.82 19.07
CA ARG A 239 6.12 3.99 20.06
C ARG A 239 6.45 5.02 21.12
N LYS A 240 7.72 5.07 21.56
CA LYS A 240 8.16 6.04 22.57
C LYS A 240 8.19 7.47 22.03
N SER A 241 8.59 7.66 20.77
CA SER A 241 8.74 8.99 20.16
C SER A 241 7.44 9.54 19.57
N LEU A 242 6.60 8.68 18.97
CA LEU A 242 5.43 9.08 18.17
C LEU A 242 4.10 8.58 18.74
N GLY A 243 4.11 7.84 19.85
CA GLY A 243 2.90 7.31 20.48
C GLY A 243 2.22 6.16 19.72
N VAL A 244 2.66 5.86 18.50
CA VAL A 244 2.05 4.85 17.60
C VAL A 244 3.02 3.74 17.23
N SER A 245 2.49 2.61 16.77
CA SER A 245 3.29 1.47 16.28
C SER A 245 3.42 1.49 14.76
N PRO A 246 4.61 1.25 14.19
CA PRO A 246 4.77 0.96 12.76
C PRO A 246 3.96 -0.27 12.32
N LEU A 247 3.71 -1.22 13.24
CA LEU A 247 2.86 -2.37 12.98
C LEU A 247 1.38 -1.99 12.80
N ASP A 248 0.95 -0.88 13.41
CA ASP A 248 -0.42 -0.37 13.26
C ASP A 248 -0.62 0.27 11.89
N PHE A 249 0.38 1.01 11.41
CA PHE A 249 0.42 1.48 10.02
C PHE A 249 0.39 0.31 9.03
N LEU A 250 1.26 -0.70 9.21
CA LEU A 250 1.30 -1.89 8.35
C LEU A 250 -0.04 -2.64 8.36
N ARG A 251 -0.65 -2.80 9.53
CA ARG A 251 -1.98 -3.41 9.66
C ARG A 251 -3.03 -2.58 8.92
N GLY A 252 -3.07 -1.27 9.13
CA GLY A 252 -4.01 -0.37 8.48
C GLY A 252 -3.89 -0.41 6.96
N PHE A 253 -2.65 -0.37 6.45
CA PHE A 253 -2.36 -0.49 5.03
C PHE A 253 -2.82 -1.83 4.44
N ILE A 254 -2.51 -2.95 5.11
CA ILE A 254 -2.97 -4.28 4.66
C ILE A 254 -4.50 -4.37 4.70
N GLY A 255 -5.14 -3.81 5.72
CA GLY A 255 -6.61 -3.76 5.82
C GLY A 255 -7.23 -2.93 4.70
N HIS A 256 -6.64 -1.77 4.38
CA HIS A 256 -7.08 -0.92 3.29
C HIS A 256 -6.95 -1.63 1.93
N VAL A 257 -5.78 -2.19 1.63
CA VAL A 257 -5.53 -2.92 0.37
C VAL A 257 -6.41 -4.17 0.26
N ALA A 258 -6.50 -4.99 1.31
CA ALA A 258 -7.22 -6.27 1.25
C ALA A 258 -8.74 -6.13 1.31
N GLU A 259 -9.26 -5.09 1.96
CA GLU A 259 -10.68 -5.02 2.33
C GLU A 259 -11.32 -3.65 2.08
N GLY A 260 -10.53 -2.59 1.87
CA GLY A 260 -11.00 -1.21 1.89
C GLY A 260 -11.30 -0.74 3.32
N SER A 261 -10.56 -1.24 4.32
CA SER A 261 -10.78 -0.85 5.71
C SER A 261 -10.35 0.58 5.99
N ARG A 262 -10.98 1.21 6.98
CA ARG A 262 -10.60 2.54 7.52
C ARG A 262 -9.53 2.49 8.62
N GLU A 263 -8.96 1.32 8.90
CA GLU A 263 -7.92 1.13 9.93
C GLU A 263 -6.68 2.03 9.70
N LEU A 264 -6.39 2.39 8.45
CA LEU A 264 -5.30 3.31 8.12
C LEU A 264 -5.63 4.77 8.46
N GLU A 265 -6.87 5.19 8.24
CA GLU A 265 -7.34 6.53 8.62
C GLU A 265 -7.38 6.67 10.15
N GLU A 266 -7.87 5.65 10.87
CA GLU A 266 -7.83 5.61 12.33
C GLU A 266 -6.40 5.76 12.86
N PHE A 267 -5.42 5.13 12.19
CA PHE A 267 -4.01 5.30 12.54
C PHE A 267 -3.55 6.75 12.36
N PHE A 268 -3.85 7.37 11.21
CA PHE A 268 -3.47 8.75 10.99
C PHE A 268 -4.22 9.71 11.92
N GLU A 269 -5.48 9.44 12.29
CA GLU A 269 -6.28 10.24 13.22
C GLU A 269 -5.62 10.29 14.60
N THR A 270 -4.97 9.21 15.05
CA THR A 270 -4.20 9.22 16.31
C THR A 270 -2.94 10.09 16.26
N LEU A 271 -2.43 10.39 15.07
CA LEU A 271 -1.29 11.28 14.85
C LEU A 271 -1.71 12.72 14.53
N GLY A 272 -2.92 12.87 13.98
CA GLY A 272 -3.49 14.14 13.56
C GLY A 272 -3.68 15.12 14.71
N GLN A 273 -3.93 16.37 14.36
CA GLN A 273 -4.28 17.43 15.30
C GLN A 273 -5.59 18.07 14.85
N ASP A 274 -6.41 18.47 15.82
CA ASP A 274 -7.60 19.26 15.54
C ASP A 274 -7.18 20.67 15.10
N ALA A 275 -7.73 21.13 13.98
CA ALA A 275 -7.48 22.47 13.44
C ALA A 275 -8.79 23.14 13.08
N ILE A 276 -8.86 24.45 13.31
CA ILE A 276 -9.96 25.29 12.80
C ILE A 276 -9.47 25.90 11.50
N VAL A 277 -10.11 25.55 10.40
CA VAL A 277 -9.77 26.04 9.06
C VAL A 277 -10.92 26.89 8.52
N PRO A 278 -10.66 28.09 8.00
CA PRO A 278 -11.70 28.87 7.34
C PRO A 278 -12.09 28.23 6.01
N VAL A 279 -13.35 28.42 5.63
CA VAL A 279 -13.93 28.00 4.36
C VAL A 279 -14.50 29.23 3.69
N THR A 280 -14.02 29.53 2.49
CA THR A 280 -14.53 30.66 1.69
C THR A 280 -15.26 30.11 0.48
N VAL A 281 -16.40 30.71 0.16
CA VAL A 281 -17.23 30.32 -0.98
C VAL A 281 -17.54 31.56 -1.82
N LEU A 282 -17.50 31.41 -3.13
CA LEU A 282 -17.90 32.44 -4.09
C LEU A 282 -18.89 31.82 -5.06
N SER A 283 -20.11 32.36 -5.11
CA SER A 283 -21.19 31.83 -5.94
C SER A 283 -21.56 32.79 -7.05
N PHE A 284 -21.86 32.24 -8.22
CA PHE A 284 -22.48 32.95 -9.33
C PHE A 284 -23.86 32.36 -9.56
N ALA A 285 -24.90 33.18 -9.50
CA ALA A 285 -26.27 32.79 -9.81
C ALA A 285 -26.68 33.23 -11.23
N ARG A 286 -27.71 32.59 -11.77
CA ARG A 286 -28.43 33.04 -12.97
C ARG A 286 -29.54 34.01 -12.59
N ASP A 287 -30.11 34.67 -13.58
CA ASP A 287 -31.24 35.60 -13.38
C ASP A 287 -32.48 34.92 -12.77
N ASP A 288 -32.63 33.60 -12.93
CA ASP A 288 -33.71 32.81 -12.33
C ASP A 288 -33.43 32.35 -10.88
N GLY A 289 -32.29 32.76 -10.31
CA GLY A 289 -31.85 32.43 -8.96
C GLY A 289 -31.16 31.08 -8.83
N SER A 290 -31.09 30.25 -9.88
CA SER A 290 -30.35 28.99 -9.84
C SER A 290 -28.85 29.20 -9.84
N GLU A 291 -28.11 28.30 -9.16
CA GLU A 291 -26.66 28.37 -9.14
C GLU A 291 -26.07 28.10 -10.53
N LYS A 292 -25.22 29.01 -11.01
CA LYS A 292 -24.47 28.86 -12.26
C LYS A 292 -23.12 28.21 -12.01
N ALA A 293 -22.41 28.68 -10.99
CA ALA A 293 -21.11 28.18 -10.60
C ALA A 293 -20.81 28.50 -9.13
N ARG A 294 -20.02 27.65 -8.47
CA ARG A 294 -19.57 27.84 -7.09
C ARG A 294 -18.08 27.56 -6.99
N PHE A 295 -17.34 28.48 -6.41
CA PHE A 295 -15.95 28.30 -6.00
C PHE A 295 -15.93 27.94 -4.52
N VAL A 296 -15.23 26.88 -4.15
CA VAL A 296 -15.17 26.37 -2.78
C VAL A 296 -13.72 26.24 -2.37
N LEU A 297 -13.29 27.09 -1.43
CA LEU A 297 -11.92 27.17 -0.98
C LEU A 297 -11.83 26.97 0.55
N PRO A 298 -11.82 25.73 1.04
CA PRO A 298 -11.39 25.43 2.40
C PRO A 298 -9.87 25.57 2.52
N MET A 299 -9.38 26.15 3.62
CA MET A 299 -7.94 26.20 3.90
C MET A 299 -7.41 24.86 4.43
N ILE A 300 -7.53 23.85 3.59
CA ILE A 300 -7.00 22.49 3.75
C ILE A 300 -6.15 22.16 2.53
N HIS A 301 -5.26 21.19 2.70
CA HIS A 301 -4.65 20.50 1.57
C HIS A 301 -5.40 19.17 1.40
N PRO A 302 -6.07 18.90 0.26
CA PRO A 302 -6.78 17.64 0.05
C PRO A 302 -5.86 16.45 0.33
N GLY A 303 -6.40 15.46 1.06
CA GLY A 303 -5.65 14.36 1.66
C GLY A 303 -4.82 13.55 0.65
N PRO A 304 -3.85 12.76 1.15
CA PRO A 304 -2.67 12.42 0.37
C PRO A 304 -2.93 11.46 -0.79
N MET A 305 -4.01 10.66 -0.78
CA MET A 305 -4.13 9.50 -1.69
C MET A 305 -5.58 9.09 -2.00
N GLY A 306 -6.07 9.36 -3.21
CA GLY A 306 -7.31 8.76 -3.73
C GLY A 306 -8.54 9.01 -2.84
N GLU A 307 -9.14 7.95 -2.32
CA GLU A 307 -10.29 8.01 -1.39
C GLU A 307 -9.87 8.11 0.09
N ILE A 308 -8.56 8.09 0.40
CA ILE A 308 -8.06 8.19 1.78
C ILE A 308 -7.92 9.67 2.17
N GLY A 309 -8.45 10.02 3.33
CA GLY A 309 -8.42 11.40 3.80
C GLY A 309 -9.29 12.29 2.89
N GLY A 310 -8.82 13.51 2.62
CA GLY A 310 -9.53 14.45 1.75
C GLY A 310 -9.31 14.32 0.23
N GLY A 311 -8.72 13.22 -0.26
CA GLY A 311 -8.25 13.15 -1.67
C GLY A 311 -9.37 13.25 -2.73
N ASN A 312 -10.60 12.86 -2.39
CA ASN A 312 -11.79 12.97 -3.25
C ASN A 312 -12.59 14.27 -3.04
N PHE A 313 -12.02 15.27 -2.34
CA PHE A 313 -12.70 16.54 -2.06
C PHE A 313 -13.27 17.23 -3.30
N PRO A 314 -12.53 17.40 -4.43
CA PRO A 314 -13.06 18.04 -5.63
C PRO A 314 -14.31 17.37 -6.21
N GLU A 315 -14.34 16.04 -6.22
CA GLU A 315 -15.48 15.25 -6.68
C GLU A 315 -16.69 15.49 -5.78
N ARG A 316 -16.48 15.45 -4.46
CA ARG A 316 -17.56 15.64 -3.49
C ARG A 316 -18.16 17.04 -3.52
N VAL A 317 -17.35 18.09 -3.74
CA VAL A 317 -17.85 19.46 -3.99
C VAL A 317 -18.70 19.49 -5.26
N ALA A 318 -18.22 18.88 -6.35
CA ALA A 318 -18.96 18.85 -7.61
C ALA A 318 -20.30 18.11 -7.52
N MET A 319 -20.39 17.06 -6.70
CA MET A 319 -21.67 16.36 -6.45
C MET A 319 -22.66 17.18 -5.61
N ARG A 320 -22.18 18.14 -4.82
CA ARG A 320 -23.00 18.94 -3.90
C ARG A 320 -23.41 20.30 -4.47
N ALA A 321 -22.69 20.80 -5.48
CA ALA A 321 -23.05 22.01 -6.22
C ALA A 321 -24.22 21.74 -7.20
N GLU A 322 -25.10 22.72 -7.37
CA GLU A 322 -26.13 22.69 -8.42
C GLU A 322 -25.54 23.15 -9.78
N GLY A 323 -24.61 24.10 -9.72
CA GLY A 323 -23.89 24.64 -10.87
C GLY A 323 -22.54 23.97 -11.09
N MET A 324 -21.66 24.63 -11.86
CA MET A 324 -20.28 24.16 -12.00
C MET A 324 -19.46 24.43 -10.74
N ALA A 325 -18.86 23.39 -10.18
CA ALA A 325 -17.97 23.50 -9.02
C ALA A 325 -16.53 23.80 -9.43
N PHE A 326 -15.90 24.72 -8.70
CA PHE A 326 -14.48 25.04 -8.77
C PHE A 326 -13.88 24.90 -7.36
N PRO A 327 -13.14 23.82 -7.08
CA PRO A 327 -12.39 23.69 -5.84
C PRO A 327 -10.90 24.04 -6.10
N PRO A 328 -10.52 25.33 -6.12
CA PRO A 328 -9.15 25.73 -6.37
C PRO A 328 -8.22 25.32 -5.23
N HIS A 329 -6.91 25.41 -5.48
CA HIS A 329 -5.90 25.13 -4.45
C HIS A 329 -5.86 26.26 -3.42
N ALA A 330 -5.83 25.88 -2.14
CA ALA A 330 -5.72 26.82 -1.04
C ALA A 330 -4.26 27.24 -0.83
N THR A 331 -4.06 28.37 -0.14
CA THR A 331 -2.75 28.70 0.43
C THR A 331 -2.56 27.88 1.71
N ALA A 332 -2.61 26.55 1.62
CA ALA A 332 -2.46 25.63 2.72
C ALA A 332 -1.65 24.41 2.25
N GLY A 333 -0.53 24.14 2.91
CA GLY A 333 0.31 22.99 2.61
C GLY A 333 -0.08 21.73 3.38
N HIS A 334 0.76 20.70 3.25
CA HIS A 334 0.51 19.37 3.80
C HIS A 334 0.30 19.25 5.32
N ASP A 335 0.64 20.27 6.11
CA ASP A 335 0.31 20.32 7.54
C ASP A 335 -1.21 20.35 7.78
N PHE A 336 -1.98 20.76 6.76
CA PHE A 336 -3.44 20.80 6.75
C PHE A 336 -4.05 19.68 5.90
N ASN A 337 -3.33 18.56 5.73
CA ASN A 337 -3.89 17.37 5.11
C ASN A 337 -5.06 16.83 5.92
N LEU A 338 -6.24 16.72 5.30
CA LEU A 338 -7.35 16.00 5.92
C LEU A 338 -7.01 14.53 6.08
N VAL A 339 -7.13 14.07 7.33
CA VAL A 339 -6.66 12.76 7.77
C VAL A 339 -7.66 11.65 7.45
N THR A 340 -8.96 11.95 7.52
CA THR A 340 -10.03 10.97 7.28
C THR A 340 -11.01 11.48 6.21
N GLU A 341 -11.58 10.57 5.44
CA GLU A 341 -12.62 10.88 4.47
C GLU A 341 -13.84 11.52 5.14
N ARG A 342 -14.15 11.13 6.39
CA ARG A 342 -15.31 11.66 7.13
C ARG A 342 -15.18 13.16 7.42
N GLU A 343 -13.97 13.68 7.61
CA GLU A 343 -13.79 15.12 7.83
C GLU A 343 -14.10 15.97 6.59
N VAL A 344 -14.14 15.37 5.40
CA VAL A 344 -14.64 16.05 4.20
C VAL A 344 -16.10 16.44 4.38
N ASP A 345 -16.93 15.58 4.99
CA ASP A 345 -18.34 15.89 5.24
C ASP A 345 -18.48 17.11 6.17
N THR A 346 -17.64 17.20 7.21
CA THR A 346 -17.59 18.36 8.11
C THR A 346 -17.26 19.66 7.36
N VAL A 347 -16.33 19.60 6.41
CA VAL A 347 -15.98 20.75 5.55
C VAL A 347 -17.13 21.10 4.63
N LEU A 348 -17.78 20.12 3.99
CA LEU A 348 -18.92 20.36 3.10
C LEU A 348 -20.13 20.94 3.84
N ASP A 349 -20.38 20.52 5.08
CA ASP A 349 -21.41 21.12 5.92
C ASP A 349 -21.07 22.57 6.32
N ALA A 350 -19.77 22.94 6.36
CA ALA A 350 -19.35 24.33 6.50
C ALA A 350 -19.53 25.13 5.20
N VAL A 351 -19.28 24.51 4.05
CA VAL A 351 -19.55 25.10 2.72
C VAL A 351 -21.03 25.42 2.54
N ASP A 352 -21.92 24.52 2.93
CA ASP A 352 -23.36 24.74 2.80
C ASP A 352 -23.85 25.89 3.70
N ARG A 353 -23.35 25.96 4.93
CA ARG A 353 -23.63 27.10 5.82
C ARG A 353 -23.12 28.42 5.23
N ALA A 354 -21.90 28.43 4.69
CA ALA A 354 -21.36 29.62 4.03
C ALA A 354 -22.20 30.02 2.81
N MET A 355 -22.76 29.06 2.06
CA MET A 355 -23.64 29.31 0.92
C MET A 355 -24.99 29.93 1.30
N GLU A 356 -25.54 29.57 2.46
CA GLU A 356 -26.78 30.17 2.98
C GLU A 356 -26.61 31.67 3.28
N ASP A 357 -25.40 32.09 3.62
CA ASP A 357 -25.04 33.47 3.97
C ASP A 357 -24.49 34.30 2.79
N VAL A 358 -24.44 33.75 1.56
CA VAL A 358 -23.89 34.47 0.39
C VAL A 358 -24.78 35.64 -0.01
N GLU A 359 -24.18 36.83 -0.09
CA GLU A 359 -24.79 38.01 -0.68
C GLU A 359 -24.42 38.15 -2.17
N TYR A 360 -25.39 38.50 -3.01
CA TYR A 360 -25.20 38.60 -4.46
C TYR A 360 -25.15 40.06 -4.93
N SER A 361 -24.13 40.39 -5.72
CA SER A 361 -24.02 41.65 -6.46
C SER A 361 -24.29 41.43 -7.96
N ALA A 362 -24.89 42.42 -8.61
CA ALA A 362 -25.13 42.41 -10.07
C ALA A 362 -23.89 42.80 -10.90
N GLU A 363 -22.89 43.41 -10.27
CA GLU A 363 -21.71 43.96 -10.94
C GLU A 363 -20.41 43.39 -10.36
N ALA A 364 -19.40 43.32 -11.21
CA ALA A 364 -18.03 42.95 -10.85
C ALA A 364 -17.07 43.98 -11.42
N THR A 365 -15.95 44.20 -10.73
CA THR A 365 -14.90 45.07 -11.26
C THR A 365 -14.22 44.43 -12.47
N THR A 366 -13.52 45.24 -13.27
CA THR A 366 -12.51 44.69 -14.19
C THR A 366 -11.39 44.06 -13.37
N SER A 367 -10.92 42.88 -13.79
CA SER A 367 -9.79 42.22 -13.12
C SER A 367 -8.51 43.05 -13.26
N VAL A 368 -7.75 43.14 -12.18
CA VAL A 368 -6.47 43.84 -12.13
C VAL A 368 -5.34 42.86 -11.86
N HIS A 369 -4.13 43.20 -12.31
CA HIS A 369 -2.94 42.40 -12.05
C HIS A 369 -1.92 43.22 -11.26
N ALA A 370 -1.37 42.61 -10.22
CA ALA A 370 -0.25 43.14 -9.46
C ALA A 370 0.92 42.16 -9.50
N ARG A 371 2.13 42.68 -9.36
CA ARG A 371 3.37 41.88 -9.30
C ARG A 371 4.30 42.47 -8.26
N SER A 372 4.85 41.61 -7.41
CA SER A 372 5.98 41.92 -6.54
C SER A 372 6.99 40.79 -6.63
N GLY A 373 8.19 41.09 -7.12
CA GLY A 373 9.22 40.06 -7.37
C GLY A 373 8.71 38.97 -8.33
N GLU A 374 8.64 37.74 -7.82
CA GLU A 374 8.17 36.56 -8.56
C GLU A 374 6.65 36.35 -8.44
N ALA A 375 6.07 36.80 -7.32
CA ALA A 375 4.64 36.68 -7.06
C ALA A 375 3.82 37.61 -7.96
N LYS A 376 2.79 37.06 -8.58
CA LYS A 376 1.78 37.77 -9.35
C LYS A 376 0.40 37.46 -8.80
N VAL A 377 -0.44 38.48 -8.68
CA VAL A 377 -1.81 38.33 -8.20
C VAL A 377 -2.76 38.92 -9.23
N LEU A 378 -3.77 38.15 -9.62
CA LEU A 378 -4.97 38.65 -10.27
C LEU A 378 -6.02 38.95 -9.19
N GLY A 379 -6.62 40.13 -9.20
CA GLY A 379 -7.71 40.49 -8.29
C GLY A 379 -8.96 40.90 -9.06
N GLN A 380 -10.13 40.49 -8.57
CA GLN A 380 -11.42 40.93 -9.07
C GLN A 380 -12.40 41.11 -7.91
N GLY A 381 -13.01 42.30 -7.84
CA GLY A 381 -13.95 42.67 -6.78
C GLY A 381 -15.41 42.39 -7.16
N PHE A 382 -16.21 42.06 -6.15
CA PHE A 382 -17.65 41.83 -6.22
C PHE A 382 -18.30 42.52 -5.01
N GLY A 383 -18.86 43.72 -5.20
CA GLY A 383 -19.27 44.53 -4.05
C GLY A 383 -18.07 44.90 -3.18
N ASP A 384 -18.14 44.60 -1.88
CA ASP A 384 -17.08 44.83 -0.90
C ASP A 384 -16.18 43.58 -0.70
N ASP A 385 -16.35 42.53 -1.52
CA ASP A 385 -15.57 41.29 -1.48
C ASP A 385 -14.63 41.13 -2.69
N ALA A 386 -13.66 40.22 -2.61
CA ALA A 386 -12.75 39.96 -3.72
C ALA A 386 -12.32 38.50 -3.90
N LEU A 387 -12.12 38.11 -5.16
CA LEU A 387 -11.34 36.95 -5.57
C LEU A 387 -9.90 37.40 -5.89
N LEU A 388 -8.93 36.80 -5.21
CA LEU A 388 -7.50 36.97 -5.46
C LEU A 388 -6.90 35.62 -5.90
N VAL A 389 -6.14 35.62 -6.99
CA VAL A 389 -5.45 34.42 -7.49
C VAL A 389 -3.97 34.71 -7.59
N SER A 390 -3.18 34.05 -6.73
CA SER A 390 -1.73 34.15 -6.69
C SER A 390 -1.07 33.14 -7.62
N THR A 391 0.01 33.52 -8.31
CA THR A 391 0.82 32.64 -9.15
C THR A 391 2.28 33.08 -9.17
N PHE A 392 3.18 32.10 -9.22
CA PHE A 392 4.63 32.30 -9.41
C PHE A 392 5.08 31.99 -10.84
N ALA A 393 4.20 31.41 -11.68
CA ALA A 393 4.51 31.06 -13.06
C ALA A 393 5.06 32.28 -13.82
N PRO A 394 6.13 32.17 -14.63
CA PRO A 394 6.74 30.92 -15.09
C PRO A 394 7.79 30.34 -14.14
N ASN A 395 8.03 30.95 -12.98
CA ASN A 395 8.89 30.36 -11.96
C ASN A 395 8.13 29.26 -11.21
N PHE A 396 8.88 28.33 -10.66
CA PHE A 396 8.33 27.21 -9.92
C PHE A 396 8.13 27.57 -8.45
N ALA A 397 6.96 27.24 -7.93
CA ALA A 397 6.64 27.28 -6.51
C ALA A 397 5.79 26.06 -6.17
N ASP A 398 5.97 25.54 -4.96
CA ASP A 398 5.12 24.51 -4.38
C ASP A 398 4.03 25.20 -3.54
N ASP A 399 3.64 24.63 -2.40
CA ASP A 399 2.60 25.19 -1.55
C ASP A 399 2.97 26.58 -1.00
N VAL A 400 1.98 27.47 -0.99
CA VAL A 400 2.00 28.67 -0.15
C VAL A 400 1.59 28.30 1.27
N GLU A 401 2.42 28.64 2.26
CA GLU A 401 2.15 28.33 3.65
C GLU A 401 0.90 29.05 4.17
N TYR A 402 0.12 28.35 5.00
CA TYR A 402 -1.12 28.85 5.61
C TYR A 402 -0.97 30.24 6.23
N GLY A 403 0.12 30.49 6.96
CA GLY A 403 0.38 31.79 7.58
C GLY A 403 0.57 32.93 6.57
N VAL A 404 1.19 32.65 5.42
CA VAL A 404 1.41 33.64 4.35
C VAL A 404 0.08 34.00 3.70
N GLY A 405 -0.71 32.97 3.34
CA GLY A 405 -2.03 33.14 2.75
C GLY A 405 -2.98 33.93 3.66
N LEU A 406 -3.07 33.54 4.93
CA LEU A 406 -3.92 34.22 5.91
C LEU A 406 -3.52 35.68 6.12
N THR A 407 -2.20 35.97 6.15
CA THR A 407 -1.69 37.35 6.29
C THR A 407 -2.05 38.19 5.06
N ALA A 408 -1.89 37.64 3.85
CA ALA A 408 -2.23 38.33 2.61
C ALA A 408 -3.74 38.62 2.50
N ALA A 409 -4.59 37.66 2.85
CA ALA A 409 -6.03 37.86 2.90
C ALA A 409 -6.42 38.90 3.98
N THR A 410 -5.76 38.88 5.14
CA THR A 410 -6.00 39.87 6.21
C THR A 410 -5.60 41.28 5.77
N GLU A 411 -4.44 41.45 5.13
CA GLU A 411 -4.01 42.76 4.61
C GLU A 411 -5.03 43.32 3.61
N ALA A 412 -5.52 42.49 2.68
CA ALA A 412 -6.56 42.89 1.74
C ALA A 412 -7.82 43.40 2.45
N ARG A 413 -8.21 42.75 3.56
CA ARG A 413 -9.34 43.20 4.39
C ARG A 413 -9.10 44.53 5.09
N THR A 414 -7.87 44.80 5.54
CA THR A 414 -7.54 46.11 6.13
C THR A 414 -7.62 47.29 5.15
N GLN A 415 -7.59 46.99 3.84
CA GLN A 415 -7.73 47.99 2.77
C GLN A 415 -9.19 48.20 2.33
N GLY A 416 -10.17 47.65 3.08
CA GLY A 416 -11.60 47.91 2.90
C GLY A 416 -12.37 46.80 2.19
N LEU A 417 -11.81 45.59 2.06
CA LEU A 417 -12.55 44.40 1.64
C LEU A 417 -13.12 43.66 2.86
N ASP A 418 -14.33 43.13 2.76
CA ASP A 418 -14.95 42.39 3.85
C ASP A 418 -14.51 40.92 3.86
N ASP A 419 -14.75 40.20 2.75
CA ASP A 419 -14.31 38.83 2.54
C ASP A 419 -13.41 38.67 1.30
N VAL A 420 -12.41 37.78 1.42
CA VAL A 420 -11.39 37.57 0.39
C VAL A 420 -11.16 36.08 0.16
N MET A 421 -11.42 35.62 -1.06
CA MET A 421 -11.01 34.29 -1.52
C MET A 421 -9.61 34.38 -2.12
N LEU A 422 -8.58 33.94 -1.37
CA LEU A 422 -7.19 33.91 -1.85
C LEU A 422 -6.80 32.51 -2.34
N VAL A 423 -6.83 32.34 -3.65
CA VAL A 423 -6.45 31.12 -4.36
C VAL A 423 -4.94 31.09 -4.60
N ASP A 424 -4.32 29.95 -4.34
CA ASP A 424 -3.04 29.59 -4.93
C ASP A 424 -3.29 28.94 -6.30
N ALA A 425 -2.77 29.52 -7.38
CA ALA A 425 -2.94 28.95 -8.71
C ALA A 425 -2.21 27.61 -8.86
N HIS A 426 -1.12 27.42 -8.12
CA HIS A 426 -0.32 26.19 -8.10
C HIS A 426 -0.03 25.60 -9.50
N ASN A 427 0.24 26.49 -10.46
CA ASN A 427 0.21 26.19 -11.91
C ASN A 427 1.60 26.09 -12.55
N SER A 428 2.67 26.11 -11.76
CA SER A 428 4.05 25.96 -12.24
C SER A 428 4.89 25.29 -11.16
N ASN A 429 5.20 24.01 -11.37
CA ASN A 429 5.96 23.17 -10.44
C ASN A 429 7.05 22.39 -11.22
N ASN A 430 8.25 22.24 -10.64
CA ASN A 430 9.41 21.50 -11.19
C ASN A 430 9.53 20.06 -10.64
N GLY A 431 8.48 19.55 -10.00
CA GLY A 431 8.47 18.27 -9.32
C GLY A 431 9.44 18.28 -8.14
N LEU A 432 10.44 17.38 -8.19
CA LEU A 432 11.41 17.17 -7.11
C LEU A 432 12.84 17.56 -7.52
N GLU A 433 12.99 18.28 -8.62
CA GLU A 433 14.30 18.66 -9.15
C GLU A 433 14.79 19.94 -8.49
N GLY A 434 15.67 19.82 -7.50
CA GLY A 434 16.35 20.96 -6.89
C GLY A 434 16.63 20.78 -5.39
N PRO A 435 17.43 21.69 -4.80
CA PRO A 435 17.70 21.69 -3.36
C PRO A 435 16.54 22.26 -2.51
N ASP A 436 15.63 23.00 -3.13
CA ASP A 436 14.45 23.61 -2.52
C ASP A 436 13.23 23.23 -3.36
N LEU A 437 12.17 22.78 -2.70
CA LEU A 437 10.90 22.44 -3.34
C LEU A 437 10.13 23.70 -3.75
N GLY A 438 10.53 24.89 -3.25
CA GLY A 438 9.90 26.16 -3.60
C GLY A 438 8.68 26.49 -2.74
N HIS A 439 8.63 26.02 -1.50
CA HIS A 439 7.60 26.39 -0.52
C HIS A 439 7.65 27.90 -0.26
N VAL A 440 6.51 28.57 -0.34
CA VAL A 440 6.42 30.00 -0.06
C VAL A 440 6.09 30.18 1.42
N THR A 441 7.09 30.58 2.20
CA THR A 441 7.04 30.70 3.66
C THR A 441 7.27 32.15 4.09
N PRO A 442 7.01 32.53 5.36
CA PRO A 442 7.34 33.85 5.85
C PRO A 442 8.82 34.19 5.64
N GLY A 443 9.09 35.24 4.87
CA GLY A 443 10.45 35.70 4.55
C GLY A 443 10.98 35.23 3.18
N SER A 444 10.21 34.44 2.42
CA SER A 444 10.48 34.21 0.99
C SER A 444 10.51 35.55 0.23
N GLN A 445 11.41 35.68 -0.76
CA GLN A 445 11.66 36.91 -1.52
C GLN A 445 10.70 37.14 -2.69
#